data_AF-A0A383DZV7-F1
#
_entry.id   AF-A0A383DZV7-F1
#
_cell.length_a   1.000
_cell.length_b   1.000
_cell.length_c   1.000
_cell.angle_alpha   90.00
_cell.angle_beta   90.00
_cell.angle_gamma   90.00
#
_symmetry.space_group_name_H-M   'P 1'
#
loop_
_entity.id
_entity.type
_entity.pdbx_description
1 polymer ?
#
loop_
_entity_poly.entity_id
_entity_poly.type
_entity_poly.pdbx_seq_one_letter_code
_entity_poly.pdbx_strand_id
1 'polypeptide(L)'
;VVQKSSVADICGYLKEEPGFEFDFLRSISGVDTEEQLELVYHLFSYKHRTSLTLKLRMGYDDTEVPTVEPHWKAADWHEREQFDLFGFDFKGHPDMRRLLLPEDWEGHPLLKSYEYPEEYHDIDHYRPDPLDQFKALDDLVAKAKEKKAEET
;
A
#
# COMPACT_ATOMS: atom_id res chain seq x y z
N VAL A 1 -2.92 -0.98 -20.23
CA VAL A 1 -1.69 -1.56 -19.64
C VAL A 1 -0.53 -1.08 -20.49
N VAL A 2 0.53 -0.56 -19.88
CA VAL A 2 1.67 0.04 -20.58
C VAL A 2 2.99 -0.54 -20.09
N GLN A 3 4.04 -0.42 -20.88
CA GLN A 3 5.39 -0.80 -20.47
C GLN A 3 5.96 0.23 -19.51
N LYS A 4 6.69 -0.23 -18.49
CA LYS A 4 7.27 0.64 -17.45
C LYS A 4 8.29 1.65 -18.00
N SER A 5 9.06 1.27 -19.01
CA SER A 5 10.05 2.15 -19.65
C SER A 5 9.42 3.36 -20.33
N SER A 6 8.18 3.24 -20.80
CA SER A 6 7.47 4.30 -21.53
C SER A 6 6.50 5.10 -20.66
N VAL A 7 6.36 4.77 -19.37
CA VAL A 7 5.31 5.40 -18.54
C VAL A 7 5.52 6.90 -18.39
N ALA A 8 6.77 7.36 -18.19
CA ALA A 8 7.07 8.77 -18.05
C ALA A 8 6.73 9.53 -19.34
N ASP A 9 7.16 9.02 -20.50
CA ASP A 9 6.86 9.63 -21.81
C ASP A 9 5.36 9.69 -22.09
N ILE A 10 4.63 8.59 -21.81
CA ILE A 10 3.18 8.52 -21.98
C ILE A 10 2.49 9.53 -21.04
N CYS A 11 2.92 9.61 -19.80
CA CYS A 11 2.39 10.56 -18.82
C CYS A 11 2.63 12.02 -19.24
N GLY A 12 3.83 12.33 -19.73
CA GLY A 12 4.14 13.64 -20.30
C GLY A 12 3.24 13.98 -21.48
N TYR A 13 3.10 13.05 -22.43
CA TYR A 13 2.21 13.22 -23.59
C TYR A 13 0.75 13.44 -23.18
N LEU A 14 0.23 12.62 -22.25
CA LEU A 14 -1.15 12.75 -21.77
C LEU A 14 -1.41 14.09 -21.04
N LYS A 15 -0.40 14.65 -20.39
CA LYS A 15 -0.51 15.93 -19.71
C LYS A 15 -0.48 17.11 -20.69
N GLU A 16 0.43 17.09 -21.66
CA GLU A 16 0.73 18.24 -22.52
C GLU A 16 -0.06 18.28 -23.83
N GLU A 17 -0.45 17.13 -24.38
CA GLU A 17 -1.07 17.06 -25.70
C GLU A 17 -2.47 17.71 -25.72
N PRO A 18 -2.72 18.67 -26.65
CA PRO A 18 -4.03 19.25 -26.85
C PRO A 18 -5.09 18.18 -27.18
N GLY A 19 -6.19 18.16 -26.42
CA GLY A 19 -7.26 17.16 -26.58
C GLY A 19 -7.24 16.03 -25.55
N PHE A 20 -6.13 15.84 -24.82
CA PHE A 20 -6.07 14.97 -23.64
C PHE A 20 -6.03 15.77 -22.34
N GLU A 21 -5.02 16.64 -22.20
CA GLU A 21 -4.88 17.61 -21.10
C GLU A 21 -5.24 17.01 -19.72
N PHE A 22 -4.60 15.89 -19.37
CA PHE A 22 -4.75 15.24 -18.06
C PHE A 22 -4.01 16.05 -16.97
N ASP A 23 -4.66 17.12 -16.53
CA ASP A 23 -4.14 18.09 -15.57
C ASP A 23 -4.14 17.61 -14.11
N PHE A 24 -4.88 16.54 -13.79
CA PHE A 24 -5.03 16.04 -12.44
C PHE A 24 -4.62 14.57 -12.28
N LEU A 25 -3.54 14.34 -11.53
CA LEU A 25 -3.20 13.03 -10.98
C LEU A 25 -4.02 12.81 -9.71
N ARG A 26 -4.96 11.87 -9.75
CA ARG A 26 -5.86 11.57 -8.64
C ARG A 26 -5.21 10.68 -7.59
N SER A 27 -4.52 9.64 -8.03
CA SER A 27 -3.80 8.70 -7.15
C SER A 27 -2.85 7.82 -7.96
N ILE A 28 -1.82 7.32 -7.27
CA ILE A 28 -1.03 6.17 -7.68
C ILE A 28 -1.28 5.08 -6.64
N SER A 29 -1.52 3.85 -7.07
CA SER A 29 -1.84 2.74 -6.18
C SER A 29 -1.13 1.47 -6.62
N GLY A 30 -0.44 0.81 -5.70
CA GLY A 30 0.11 -0.52 -5.85
C GLY A 30 -0.95 -1.58 -5.59
N VAL A 31 -0.87 -2.69 -6.31
CA VAL A 31 -1.69 -3.88 -6.10
C VAL A 31 -0.81 -5.09 -6.22
N ASP A 32 -0.78 -5.90 -5.17
CA ASP A 32 -0.18 -7.23 -5.21
C ASP A 32 -1.26 -8.26 -5.56
N THR A 33 -1.09 -8.95 -6.70
CA THR A 33 -2.02 -9.97 -7.20
C THR A 33 -1.57 -11.40 -6.89
N GLU A 34 -0.62 -11.59 -5.98
CA GLU A 34 0.08 -12.85 -5.64
C GLU A 34 0.97 -13.40 -6.77
N GLU A 35 0.62 -13.17 -8.03
CA GLU A 35 1.44 -13.52 -9.20
C GLU A 35 2.41 -12.41 -9.62
N GLN A 36 2.02 -11.15 -9.46
CA GLN A 36 2.77 -9.98 -9.93
C GLN A 36 2.34 -8.73 -9.16
N LEU A 37 3.15 -7.69 -9.25
CA LEU A 37 2.83 -6.36 -8.77
C LEU A 37 2.25 -5.51 -9.90
N GLU A 38 1.12 -4.85 -9.65
CA GLU A 38 0.58 -3.81 -10.52
C GLU A 38 0.78 -2.43 -9.90
N LEU A 39 1.16 -1.46 -10.73
CA LEU A 39 1.14 -0.04 -10.36
C LEU A 39 0.09 0.68 -11.21
N VAL A 40 -0.85 1.34 -10.56
CA VAL A 40 -2.04 1.92 -11.18
C VAL A 40 -2.03 3.42 -11.01
N TYR A 41 -2.06 4.16 -12.13
CA TYR A 41 -2.15 5.60 -12.15
C TYR A 41 -3.57 6.01 -12.53
N HIS A 42 -4.20 6.80 -11.69
CA HIS A 42 -5.51 7.37 -11.94
C HIS A 42 -5.37 8.83 -12.35
N LEU A 43 -5.65 9.11 -13.62
CA LEU A 43 -5.57 10.44 -14.22
C LEU A 43 -6.98 10.97 -14.52
N PHE A 44 -7.13 12.28 -14.44
CA PHE A 44 -8.35 12.97 -14.80
C PHE A 44 -8.02 14.27 -15.54
N SER A 45 -8.80 14.56 -16.58
CA SER A 45 -8.78 15.86 -17.26
C SER A 45 -10.00 16.65 -16.84
N TYR A 46 -9.81 17.81 -16.20
CA TYR A 46 -10.93 18.70 -15.89
C TYR A 46 -11.53 19.34 -17.14
N LYS A 47 -10.70 19.68 -18.12
CA LYS A 47 -11.13 20.29 -19.37
C LYS A 47 -12.04 19.36 -20.18
N HIS A 48 -11.64 18.10 -20.32
CA HIS A 48 -12.39 17.10 -21.10
C HIS A 48 -13.33 16.24 -20.23
N ARG A 49 -13.35 16.46 -18.91
CA ARG A 49 -14.14 15.69 -17.92
C ARG A 49 -14.02 14.18 -18.08
N THR A 50 -12.83 13.72 -18.44
CA THR A 50 -12.56 12.32 -18.77
C THR A 50 -11.57 11.75 -17.76
N SER A 51 -11.81 10.51 -17.32
CA SER A 51 -10.89 9.75 -16.48
C SER A 51 -10.13 8.70 -17.31
N LEU A 52 -8.87 8.48 -16.97
CA LEU A 52 -8.01 7.47 -17.58
C LEU A 52 -7.25 6.73 -16.48
N THR A 53 -7.17 5.41 -16.62
CA THR A 53 -6.40 4.57 -15.71
C THR A 53 -5.28 3.90 -16.49
N LEU A 54 -4.04 4.19 -16.12
CA LEU A 54 -2.86 3.47 -16.63
C LEU A 54 -2.49 2.39 -15.63
N LYS A 55 -2.10 1.23 -16.16
CA LYS A 55 -1.65 0.09 -15.37
C LYS A 55 -0.32 -0.40 -15.87
N LEU A 56 0.61 -0.60 -14.97
CA LEU A 56 1.89 -1.26 -15.20
C LEU A 56 1.84 -2.61 -14.49
N ARG A 57 2.48 -3.62 -15.07
CA ARG A 57 2.62 -4.95 -14.49
C ARG A 57 4.11 -5.27 -14.41
N MET A 58 4.54 -5.77 -13.27
CA MET A 58 5.93 -6.08 -12.98
C MET A 58 6.05 -7.28 -12.07
N GLY A 59 7.15 -8.02 -12.22
CA GLY A 59 7.52 -9.07 -11.29
C GLY A 59 8.06 -8.46 -9.98
N TYR A 60 8.09 -9.27 -8.93
CA TYR A 60 8.64 -8.88 -7.63
C TYR A 60 10.14 -8.52 -7.68
N ASP A 61 10.87 -9.07 -8.65
CA ASP A 61 12.31 -8.81 -8.81
C ASP A 61 12.61 -7.55 -9.66
N ASP A 62 11.60 -6.92 -10.26
CA ASP A 62 11.77 -5.85 -11.26
C ASP A 62 10.87 -4.64 -11.00
N THR A 63 10.97 -4.10 -9.77
CA THR A 63 10.11 -3.01 -9.25
C THR A 63 10.61 -1.60 -9.59
N GLU A 64 11.64 -1.47 -10.42
CA GLU A 64 12.16 -0.17 -10.86
C GLU A 64 11.25 0.50 -11.90
N VAL A 65 10.86 1.74 -11.65
CA VAL A 65 9.94 2.55 -12.48
C VAL A 65 10.48 3.99 -12.60
N PRO A 66 10.39 4.67 -13.74
CA PRO A 66 10.72 6.09 -13.80
C PRO A 66 9.66 6.94 -13.08
N THR A 67 10.09 7.98 -12.36
CA THR A 67 9.19 8.91 -11.67
C THR A 67 8.31 9.71 -12.65
N VAL A 68 7.09 10.04 -12.23
CA VAL A 68 6.19 10.99 -12.90
C VAL A 68 6.03 12.30 -12.12
N GLU A 69 6.80 12.50 -11.04
CA GLU A 69 6.88 13.76 -10.28
C GLU A 69 7.12 15.01 -11.15
N PRO A 70 7.98 14.97 -12.19
CA PRO A 70 8.17 16.12 -13.06
C PRO A 70 6.87 16.56 -13.77
N HIS A 71 5.96 15.61 -14.02
CA HIS A 71 4.67 15.87 -14.63
C HIS A 71 3.63 16.28 -13.59
N TRP A 72 3.49 15.58 -12.46
CA TRP A 72 2.56 15.99 -11.40
C TRP A 72 3.25 16.00 -10.05
N LYS A 73 3.30 17.17 -9.41
CA LYS A 73 3.88 17.32 -8.07
C LYS A 73 3.18 16.51 -6.99
N ALA A 74 1.92 16.13 -7.20
CA ALA A 74 1.22 15.18 -6.33
C ALA A 74 1.85 13.78 -6.32
N ALA A 75 2.59 13.41 -7.38
CA ALA A 75 3.24 12.12 -7.46
C ALA A 75 4.36 11.95 -6.43
N ASP A 76 4.95 13.02 -5.91
CA ASP A 76 6.00 12.94 -4.87
C ASP A 76 5.56 12.07 -3.68
N TRP A 77 4.39 12.38 -3.13
CA TRP A 77 3.87 11.65 -1.98
C TRP A 77 3.36 10.27 -2.35
N HIS A 78 2.70 10.15 -3.50
CA HIS A 78 2.14 8.88 -3.94
C HIS A 78 3.24 7.85 -4.29
N GLU A 79 4.30 8.27 -4.96
CA GLU A 79 5.45 7.40 -5.28
C GLU A 79 6.17 6.94 -4.01
N ARG A 80 6.37 7.85 -3.05
CA ARG A 80 6.96 7.50 -1.75
C ARG A 80 6.10 6.53 -0.93
N GLU A 81 4.78 6.71 -0.95
CA GLU A 81 3.85 5.75 -0.33
C GLU A 81 3.99 4.35 -0.96
N GLN A 82 4.06 4.28 -2.29
CA GLN A 82 4.21 3.00 -3.00
C GLN A 82 5.58 2.36 -2.79
N PHE A 83 6.64 3.15 -2.65
CA PHE A 83 7.95 2.66 -2.22
C PHE A 83 7.92 2.07 -0.81
N ASP A 84 7.30 2.77 0.13
CA ASP A 84 7.29 2.35 1.53
C ASP A 84 6.46 1.08 1.76
N LEU A 85 5.29 0.99 1.12
CA LEU A 85 4.33 -0.08 1.37
C LEU A 85 4.47 -1.31 0.45
N PHE A 86 4.98 -1.15 -0.76
CA PHE A 86 5.12 -2.22 -1.75
C PHE A 86 6.56 -2.45 -2.24
N GLY A 87 7.50 -1.53 -1.97
CA GLY A 87 8.89 -1.67 -2.41
C GLY A 87 9.15 -1.28 -3.86
N PHE A 88 8.31 -0.42 -4.46
CA PHE A 88 8.59 0.13 -5.79
C PHE A 88 9.71 1.17 -5.75
N ASP A 89 10.69 1.07 -6.64
CA ASP A 89 11.80 2.03 -6.71
C ASP A 89 11.63 3.01 -7.88
N PHE A 90 11.41 4.29 -7.54
CA PHE A 90 11.16 5.35 -8.51
C PHE A 90 12.45 6.09 -8.90
N LYS A 91 12.98 5.79 -10.10
CA LYS A 91 14.20 6.42 -10.61
C LYS A 91 13.95 7.88 -11.00
N GLY A 92 14.80 8.77 -10.49
CA GLY A 92 14.75 10.21 -10.77
C GLY A 92 13.90 11.02 -9.78
N HIS A 93 13.32 10.38 -8.77
CA HIS A 93 12.54 11.04 -7.74
C HIS A 93 13.44 11.88 -6.80
N PRO A 94 13.04 13.09 -6.39
CA PRO A 94 13.89 14.02 -5.62
C PRO A 94 14.23 13.52 -4.21
N ASP A 95 13.30 12.84 -3.53
CA ASP A 95 13.49 12.38 -2.14
C ASP A 95 12.81 11.02 -1.89
N MET A 96 13.51 9.93 -2.16
CA MET A 96 13.02 8.56 -1.90
C MET A 96 13.36 8.10 -0.50
N ARG A 97 12.60 8.59 0.47
CA ARG A 97 12.60 8.09 1.86
C ARG A 97 11.22 7.57 2.22
N ARG A 98 11.18 6.67 3.21
CA ARG A 98 9.92 6.17 3.82
C ARG A 98 9.00 7.33 4.19
N LEU A 99 7.69 7.09 4.15
CA LEU A 99 6.67 8.13 4.35
C LEU A 99 5.74 7.80 5.51
N LEU A 100 5.29 6.55 5.60
CA LEU A 100 4.28 6.08 6.55
C LEU A 100 4.90 5.21 7.63
N LEU A 101 5.84 4.35 7.27
CA LEU A 101 6.49 3.42 8.18
C LEU A 101 7.67 4.11 8.89
N PRO A 102 7.98 3.69 10.13
CA PRO A 102 9.20 4.07 10.81
C PRO A 102 10.47 3.77 9.99
N GLU A 103 11.53 4.53 10.20
CA GLU A 103 12.78 4.41 9.42
C GLU A 103 13.46 3.05 9.59
N ASP A 104 13.28 2.42 10.75
CA ASP A 104 13.81 1.13 11.15
C ASP A 104 12.87 -0.05 10.84
N TRP A 105 11.70 0.21 10.26
CA TRP A 105 10.77 -0.85 9.88
C TRP A 105 11.38 -1.71 8.76
N GLU A 106 11.30 -3.04 8.92
CA GLU A 106 11.77 -4.00 7.92
C GLU A 106 10.62 -4.53 7.07
N GLY A 107 10.80 -4.51 5.75
CA GLY A 107 9.81 -5.01 4.79
C GLY A 107 8.73 -4.01 4.37
N HIS A 108 7.69 -4.56 3.73
CA HIS A 108 6.66 -3.84 2.97
C HIS A 108 5.27 -4.44 3.26
N PRO A 109 4.48 -3.84 4.16
CA PRO A 109 3.27 -4.45 4.73
C PRO A 109 2.13 -4.74 3.75
N LEU A 110 2.09 -4.11 2.57
CA LEU A 110 1.03 -4.35 1.59
C LEU A 110 1.33 -5.50 0.61
N LEU A 111 2.52 -6.10 0.68
CA LEU A 111 2.82 -7.34 -0.02
C LEU A 111 2.06 -8.50 0.62
N LYS A 112 1.51 -9.40 -0.20
CA LYS A 112 0.77 -10.58 0.27
C LYS A 112 1.66 -11.62 0.94
N SER A 113 2.94 -11.62 0.59
CA SER A 113 3.98 -12.45 1.21
C SER A 113 4.51 -11.89 2.53
N TYR A 114 4.09 -10.68 2.94
CA TYR A 114 4.61 -10.04 4.14
C TYR A 114 4.07 -10.71 5.40
N GLU A 115 4.98 -11.17 6.27
CA GLU A 115 4.65 -11.65 7.60
C GLU A 115 4.77 -10.49 8.59
N TYR A 116 3.69 -10.22 9.32
CA TYR A 116 3.67 -9.13 10.30
C TYR A 116 4.51 -9.52 11.52
N PRO A 117 5.42 -8.64 12.00
CA PRO A 117 6.24 -8.96 13.17
C PRO A 117 5.35 -9.11 14.41
N GLU A 118 5.72 -10.02 15.31
CA GLU A 118 4.98 -10.23 16.57
C GLU A 118 5.15 -9.03 17.53
N GLU A 119 6.31 -8.35 17.46
CA GLU A 119 6.67 -7.26 18.36
C GLU A 119 7.39 -6.14 17.59
N TYR A 120 7.21 -4.90 18.04
CA TYR A 120 7.95 -3.73 17.56
C TYR A 120 8.29 -2.81 18.75
N HIS A 121 9.59 -2.62 19.03
CA HIS A 121 10.10 -1.86 20.18
C HIS A 121 9.43 -2.23 21.51
N ASP A 122 9.46 -3.51 21.89
CA ASP A 122 8.86 -4.01 23.14
C ASP A 122 7.32 -3.80 23.22
N ILE A 123 6.67 -3.46 22.09
CA ILE A 123 5.22 -3.38 21.96
C ILE A 123 4.74 -4.61 21.20
N ASP A 124 4.03 -5.48 21.91
CA ASP A 124 3.37 -6.64 21.33
C ASP A 124 2.26 -6.19 20.36
N HIS A 125 2.30 -6.73 19.14
CA HIS A 125 1.30 -6.49 18.12
C HIS A 125 0.08 -7.42 18.23
N TYR A 126 0.12 -8.39 19.14
CA TYR A 126 -1.01 -9.23 19.47
C TYR A 126 -2.13 -8.41 20.10
N ARG A 127 -3.22 -8.25 19.33
CA ARG A 127 -4.48 -7.79 19.88
C ARG A 127 -5.33 -9.00 20.25
N PRO A 128 -5.56 -9.29 21.53
CA PRO A 128 -6.44 -10.39 21.92
C PRO A 128 -7.84 -10.19 21.35
N ASP A 129 -8.47 -11.28 20.90
CA ASP A 129 -9.86 -11.24 20.48
C ASP A 129 -10.72 -10.85 21.70
N PRO A 130 -11.56 -9.79 21.62
CA PRO A 130 -12.47 -9.45 22.71
C PRO A 130 -13.34 -10.63 23.17
N LEU A 131 -13.63 -11.60 22.28
CA LEU A 131 -14.38 -12.81 22.55
C LEU A 131 -13.62 -13.84 23.40
N ASP A 132 -12.29 -13.84 23.35
CA ASP A 132 -11.49 -14.72 24.20
C ASP A 132 -11.61 -14.34 25.68
N GLN A 133 -11.87 -13.07 25.98
CA GLN A 133 -12.18 -12.62 27.35
C GLN A 133 -13.50 -13.19 27.86
N PHE A 134 -14.49 -13.36 26.98
CA PHE A 134 -15.78 -13.96 27.33
C PHE A 134 -15.66 -15.47 27.53
N LYS A 135 -14.86 -16.17 26.71
CA LYS A 135 -14.57 -17.60 26.95
C LYS A 135 -13.91 -17.82 28.30
N ALA A 136 -12.92 -16.99 28.64
CA ALA A 136 -12.28 -17.05 29.96
C ALA A 136 -13.27 -16.80 31.11
N LEU A 137 -14.26 -15.93 30.91
CA LEU A 137 -15.32 -15.70 31.90
C LEU A 137 -16.26 -16.91 32.03
N ASP A 138 -16.64 -17.53 30.92
CA ASP A 138 -17.46 -18.75 30.92
C ASP A 138 -16.76 -19.90 31.65
N ASP A 139 -15.46 -20.08 31.42
CA ASP A 139 -14.62 -21.06 32.13
C ASP A 139 -14.54 -20.78 33.64
N LEU A 140 -14.44 -19.51 34.04
CA LEU A 140 -14.47 -19.09 35.44
C LEU A 140 -15.83 -19.37 36.09
N VAL A 141 -16.93 -19.11 35.38
CA VAL A 141 -18.29 -19.41 35.84
C VAL A 141 -18.51 -20.90 35.98
N ALA A 142 -18.00 -21.72 35.05
CA ALA A 142 -18.05 -23.18 35.12
C ALA A 142 -17.30 -23.70 36.35
N LYS A 143 -16.04 -23.28 36.54
CA LYS A 143 -15.24 -23.64 37.72
C LYS A 143 -15.90 -23.19 39.04
N ALA A 144 -16.52 -22.02 39.07
CA ALA A 144 -17.24 -21.53 40.24
C ALA A 144 -18.49 -22.39 40.56
N LYS A 145 -19.19 -22.90 39.53
CA LYS A 145 -20.33 -23.82 39.73
C LYS A 145 -19.89 -25.18 40.24
N GLU A 146 -18.79 -25.73 39.71
CA GLU A 146 -18.22 -27.01 40.15
C GLU A 146 -17.78 -26.93 41.62
N LYS A 147 -17.06 -25.86 41.99
CA LYS A 147 -16.61 -25.66 43.37
C LYS A 147 -17.75 -25.50 44.37
N LYS A 148 -18.86 -24.87 43.94
CA LYS A 148 -20.06 -24.72 44.77
C LYS A 148 -20.83 -26.04 44.93
N ALA A 149 -20.73 -26.95 43.97
CA ALA A 149 -21.32 -28.28 44.03
C ALA A 149 -20.51 -29.25 44.92
N GLU A 150 -19.19 -29.05 45.05
CA GLU A 150 -18.35 -29.81 46.00
C GLU A 150 -18.52 -29.35 47.47
N GLU A 151 -18.93 -28.11 47.70
CA GLU A 151 -19.16 -27.55 49.05
C GLU A 151 -20.58 -27.82 49.60
N THR A 152 -21.46 -28.49 48.84
CA THR A 152 -22.84 -28.84 49.23
C THR A 152 -22.99 -30.34 49.44
#